data_AF-A0A497CRZ4-F1
#
_entry.id   AF-A0A497CRZ4-F1
#
_cell.length_a   1.000
_cell.length_b   1.000
_cell.length_c   1.000
_cell.angle_alpha   90.00
_cell.angle_beta   90.00
_cell.angle_gamma   90.00
#
_symmetry.space_group_name_H-M   'P 1'
#
loop_
_entity.id
_entity.type
_entity.pdbx_description
1 polymer ?
#
loop_
_entity_poly.entity_id
_entity_poly.type
_entity_poly.pdbx_seq_one_letter_code
_entity_poly.pdbx_strand_id
1 'polypeptide(L)' 'MLLTLDIDLSNKKAQAFIDFVQTIDFIEIRDKEHSEDYALTEKQINVLEERKQRHISKKSKSFSWEEIQEELRASSDE' A
#
# COMPACT_ATOMS: atom_id res chain seq x y z
N MET A 1 -5.78 2.07 28.86
CA MET A 1 -5.79 3.51 29.23
C MET A 1 -5.61 4.29 27.94
N LEU A 2 -6.53 5.20 27.62
CA LEU A 2 -6.43 6.04 26.42
C LEU A 2 -5.89 7.41 26.85
N LEU A 3 -4.86 7.88 26.17
CA LEU A 3 -4.25 9.20 26.40
C LEU A 3 -4.39 10.01 25.12
N THR A 4 -4.97 11.20 25.23
CA THR A 4 -5.09 12.15 24.13
C THR A 4 -4.14 13.31 24.38
N LEU A 5 -3.36 13.67 23.35
CA LEU A 5 -2.40 14.77 23.38
C LEU A 5 -2.83 15.80 22.35
N ASP A 6 -3.15 17.00 22.81
CA ASP A 6 -3.36 18.15 21.92
C ASP A 6 -2.02 18.84 21.68
N ILE A 7 -1.53 18.74 20.43
CA ILE A 7 -0.21 19.25 20.04
C ILE A 7 -0.39 20.39 19.06
N ASP A 8 0.19 21.55 19.38
CA ASP A 8 0.22 22.71 18.50
C ASP A 8 1.33 22.56 17.45
N LEU A 9 0.93 22.26 16.20
CA LEU A 9 1.82 22.07 15.06
C LEU A 9 2.47 23.37 14.56
N SER A 10 2.08 24.55 15.07
CA SER A 10 2.76 25.80 14.72
C SER A 10 4.20 25.86 15.26
N ASN A 11 4.53 25.02 16.24
CA ASN A 11 5.85 24.91 16.82
C ASN A 11 6.73 23.91 16.06
N LYS A 12 7.90 24.36 15.58
CA LYS A 12 8.88 23.49 14.88
C LYS A 12 9.31 22.26 15.69
N LYS A 13 9.35 22.35 17.02
CA LYS A 13 9.68 21.22 17.90
C LYS A 13 8.54 20.21 17.97
N ALA A 14 7.30 20.68 17.91
CA ALA A 14 6.12 19.82 17.87
C ALA A 14 6.06 19.03 16.56
N GLN A 15 6.37 19.68 15.43
CA GLN A 15 6.46 18.98 14.14
C GLN A 15 7.52 17.87 14.16
N ALA A 16 8.74 18.17 14.61
CA ALA A 16 9.81 17.17 14.68
C ALA A 16 9.46 15.98 15.60
N PHE A 17 8.69 16.24 16.66
CA PHE A 17 8.18 15.19 17.55
C PHE A 17 7.14 14.31 16.84
N ILE A 18 6.19 14.90 16.12
CA ILE A 18 5.20 14.15 15.33
C ILE A 18 5.90 13.31 14.25
N ASP A 19 6.85 13.90 13.52
CA ASP A 19 7.59 13.19 12.47
C ASP A 19 8.33 11.97 13.04
N PHE A 20 8.92 12.09 14.24
CA PHE A 20 9.53 10.95 14.94
C PHE A 20 8.48 9.91 15.36
N VAL A 21 7.35 10.35 15.90
CA VAL A 21 6.26 9.46 16.33
C VAL A 21 5.69 8.68 15.14
N GLN A 22 5.63 9.28 13.96
CA GLN A 22 5.21 8.64 12.70
C GLN A 22 6.17 7.53 12.22
N THR A 23 7.45 7.53 12.65
CA THR A 23 8.38 6.46 12.26
C THR A 23 8.26 5.20 13.11
N ILE A 24 7.37 5.18 14.11
CA ILE A 24 7.20 4.06 15.03
C ILE A 24 6.07 3.16 14.52
N ASP A 25 6.40 1.93 14.14
CA ASP A 25 5.54 0.98 13.42
C ASP A 25 4.18 0.64 14.07
N PHE A 26 4.02 0.87 15.38
CA PHE A 26 2.78 0.57 16.12
C PHE A 26 1.96 1.81 16.48
N ILE A 27 2.36 3.00 16.00
CA ILE A 27 1.63 4.24 16.26
C ILE A 27 0.72 4.56 15.06
N GLU A 28 -0.58 4.41 15.27
CA GLU A 28 -1.60 4.91 14.34
C GLU A 28 -1.95 6.36 14.69
N ILE A 29 -1.47 7.32 13.91
CA ILE A 29 -1.98 8.70 13.98
C ILE A 29 -3.34 8.71 13.28
N ARG A 30 -4.40 8.65 14.08
CA ARG A 30 -5.78 8.78 13.60
C ARG A 30 -6.09 10.25 13.39
N ASP A 31 -5.57 10.81 12.30
CA ASP A 31 -6.01 12.11 11.87
C ASP A 31 -7.47 11.99 11.36
N LYS A 32 -8.37 12.83 11.85
CA LYS A 32 -9.79 12.77 11.46
C LYS A 32 -10.00 13.12 9.99
N GLU A 33 -8.99 13.69 9.33
CA GLU A 33 -9.04 14.10 7.92
C GLU A 33 -8.22 13.20 6.96
N HIS A 34 -7.44 12.22 7.44
CA HIS A 34 -6.60 11.35 6.57
C HIS A 34 -6.96 9.86 6.61
N SER A 35 -8.12 9.49 7.16
CA SER A 35 -8.57 8.08 7.12
C SER A 35 -9.00 7.59 5.72
N GLU A 36 -8.93 8.44 4.69
CA GLU A 36 -9.26 8.08 3.30
C GLU A 36 -8.06 7.57 2.50
N ASP A 37 -6.81 7.75 2.96
CA ASP A 37 -5.61 7.50 2.15
C ASP A 37 -5.28 6.02 1.88
N TYR A 38 -6.00 5.08 2.49
CA TYR A 38 -5.82 3.63 2.27
C TYR A 38 -7.02 2.94 1.61
N ALA A 39 -8.07 3.69 1.25
CA ALA A 39 -9.19 3.11 0.51
C ALA A 39 -8.83 3.01 -0.98
N LEU A 40 -8.88 1.80 -1.54
CA LEU A 40 -8.79 1.62 -2.99
C LEU A 40 -9.93 2.40 -3.65
N THR A 41 -9.60 3.18 -4.69
CA THR A 41 -10.61 3.79 -5.55
C THR A 41 -11.50 2.72 -6.18
N GLU A 42 -12.76 3.04 -6.49
CA GLU A 42 -13.69 2.11 -7.15
C GLU A 42 -13.10 1.52 -8.44
N LYS A 43 -12.35 2.34 -9.18
CA LYS A 43 -11.64 1.90 -10.39
C LYS A 43 -10.60 0.82 -10.09
N GLN A 44 -9.82 0.97 -9.02
CA GLN A 44 -8.83 -0.03 -8.59
C GLN A 44 -9.50 -1.32 -8.11
N ILE A 45 -10.62 -1.20 -7.38
CA ILE A 45 -11.43 -2.35 -6.95
C ILE A 45 -11.94 -3.13 -8.16
N ASN A 46 -12.47 -2.45 -9.17
CA ASN A 46 -12.97 -3.09 -10.39
C ASN A 46 -11.87 -3.84 -11.16
N VAL A 47 -10.65 -3.27 -11.22
CA VAL A 47 -9.50 -3.94 -11.85
C VAL A 47 -9.12 -5.22 -11.09
N LEU A 48 -9.13 -5.19 -9.76
CA LEU A 48 -8.83 -6.36 -8.94
C LEU A 48 -9.88 -7.45 -9.11
N GLU A 49 -11.17 -7.10 -9.11
CA GLU A 49 -12.24 -8.07 -9.31
C GLU A 49 -12.18 -8.67 -10.72
N GLU A 50 -11.92 -7.87 -11.75
CA GLU A 50 -11.73 -8.38 -13.11
C GLU A 50 -10.55 -9.38 -13.19
N ARG A 51 -9.40 -9.04 -12.59
CA ARG A 51 -8.22 -9.92 -12.55
C ARG A 51 -8.53 -11.23 -11.83
N LYS A 52 -9.21 -11.15 -10.69
CA LYS A 52 -9.65 -12.32 -9.92
C LYS A 52 -10.59 -13.21 -10.74
N GLN A 53 -11.57 -12.64 -11.45
CA GLN A 53 -12.48 -13.40 -12.31
C GLN A 53 -11.74 -14.06 -13.48
N ARG A 54 -10.78 -13.37 -14.09
CA ARG A 54 -9.93 -13.95 -15.16
C ARG A 54 -9.05 -15.09 -14.65
N HIS A 55 -8.54 -15.00 -13.43
CA HIS A 55 -7.77 -16.06 -12.78
C HIS A 55 -8.63 -17.29 -12.48
N ILE A 56 -9.80 -17.10 -11.85
CA ILE A 56 -10.75 -18.18 -11.55
C ILE A 56 -11.22 -18.88 -12.83
N SER A 57 -11.48 -18.11 -13.90
CA SER A 57 -11.92 -18.64 -15.19
C SER A 57 -10.78 -19.23 -16.04
N LYS A 58 -9.54 -19.30 -15.52
CA LYS A 58 -8.33 -19.76 -16.24
C LYS A 58 -8.05 -19.00 -17.55
N LYS A 59 -8.59 -17.77 -17.67
CA LYS A 59 -8.39 -16.88 -18.82
C LYS A 59 -7.16 -15.99 -18.66
N SER A 60 -6.58 -15.92 -17.47
CA SER A 60 -5.26 -15.32 -17.23
C SER A 60 -4.26 -16.42 -16.89
N LYS A 61 -3.10 -16.37 -17.53
CA LYS A 61 -1.95 -17.22 -17.19
C LYS A 61 -1.21 -16.56 -16.02
N SER A 62 -1.14 -17.26 -14.89
CA SER A 62 -0.23 -16.90 -13.82
C SER A 62 1.09 -17.59 -14.13
N PHE A 63 2.17 -16.81 -14.19
CA PHE A 63 3.50 -17.38 -14.38
C PHE A 63 4.15 -17.59 -13.03
N SER A 64 4.82 -18.73 -12.86
CA SER A 64 5.74 -18.91 -11.74
C SER A 64 6.98 -18.03 -11.95
N TRP A 65 7.70 -17.77 -10.87
CA TRP A 65 8.93 -16.99 -10.94
C TRP A 65 9.97 -17.67 -11.85
N GLU A 66 10.00 -19.00 -11.83
CA GLU A 66 10.87 -19.84 -12.67
C GLU A 66 10.52 -19.66 -14.16
N GLU A 67 9.23 -19.65 -14.52
CA GLU A 67 8.79 -19.42 -15.91
C GLU A 67 9.20 -18.03 -16.42
N ILE A 68 9.13 -17.00 -15.57
CA ILE A 68 9.57 -15.64 -15.90
C ILE A 68 11.09 -15.58 -16.11
N GLN A 69 11.86 -16.28 -15.27
CA GLN A 69 13.32 -16.33 -15.41
C GLN A 69 13.76 -17.06 -16.69
N GLU A 70 13.05 -18.11 -17.10
CA GLU A 70 13.30 -18.79 -18.36
C GLU A 70 12.98 -17.91 -19.57
N GLU A 71 11.86 -17.16 -19.56
CA GLU A 71 11.49 -16.24 -20.63
C GLU A 71 12.51 -15.08 -20.77
N LEU A 72 12.95 -14.51 -19.65
CA LEU A 72 13.96 -13.45 -19.65
C LEU A 72 15.30 -13.93 -20.24
N ARG A 73 15.71 -15.15 -19.92
CA ARG A 73 16.93 -15.76 -20.49
C ARG A 73 16.76 -16.04 -21.98
N ALA A 74 15.63 -16.61 -22.38
CA ALA A 74 15.35 -16.90 -23.79
C ALA A 74 15.28 -15.63 -24.66
N SER A 75 14.79 -14.52 -24.12
CA SER A 75 14.71 -13.23 -24.82
C SER A 75 16.05 -12.46 -24.90
N SER A 76 17.08 -12.92 -24.19
CA SER A 76 18.41 -12.28 -24.17
C SER A 76 19.40 -12.89 -25.18
N ASP A 77 19.00 -13.98 -25.85
CA ASP A 77 19.81 -14.73 -26.82
C ASP A 77 19.38 -14.50 -28.29
N GLU A 78 18.50 -13.53 -28.56
CA GLU A 78 18.15 -13.00 -29.91
C GLU A 78 18.82 -11.64 -30.19
#